data_AF-A0A2S4KGP7-F1
#
_entry.id   AF-A0A2S4KGP7-F1
#
_cell.length_a   1.000
_cell.length_b   1.000
_cell.length_c   1.000
_cell.angle_alpha   90.00
_cell.angle_beta   90.00
_cell.angle_gamma   90.00
#
_symmetry.space_group_name_H-M   'P 1'
#
loop_
_entity.id
_entity.type
_entity.pdbx_description
1 polymer ?
#
loop_
_entity_poly.entity_id
_entity_poly.type
_entity_poly.pdbx_seq_one_letter_code
_entity_poly.pdbx_strand_id
1 'polypeptide(L)'
;MRLNLGWDRATCAKNFHVTERTLHNWETGKNDIPFTAYKLLRLLNRMELPGDSWHGWYFLGGTLYTPEGHPLTGQDGSWWSLLVRRAAMFDQLCTRVHGGGTVGARTPGGGPRLRGGPGRERGRRPHGASRGAARSAAAPRFINRTYLYRG
;
A
#
# COMPACT_ATOMS: atom_id res chain seq x y z
N MET A 1 7.72 26.53 9.20
CA MET A 1 6.75 25.58 9.81
C MET A 1 5.37 26.20 10.03
N ARG A 2 5.21 27.33 10.75
CA ARG A 2 3.91 28.03 10.87
C ARG A 2 3.41 28.72 9.60
N LEU A 3 4.33 29.10 8.70
CA LEU A 3 4.00 29.83 7.46
C LEU A 3 3.11 29.01 6.52
N ASN A 4 3.33 27.69 6.46
CA ASN A 4 2.51 26.78 5.67
C ASN A 4 1.06 26.69 6.18
N LEU A 5 0.84 27.01 7.46
CA LEU A 5 -0.50 27.08 8.08
C LEU A 5 -1.13 28.48 7.93
N GLY A 6 -0.40 29.46 7.38
CA GLY A 6 -0.84 30.86 7.34
C GLY A 6 -0.91 31.52 8.72
N TRP A 7 -0.26 30.95 9.74
CA TRP A 7 -0.35 31.45 11.10
C TRP A 7 0.69 32.54 11.39
N ASP A 8 0.20 33.65 11.97
CA ASP A 8 1.06 34.60 12.66
C ASP A 8 1.65 34.00 13.95
N ARG A 9 2.75 34.58 14.44
CA ARG A 9 3.47 34.11 15.63
C ARG A 9 2.59 34.13 16.87
N ALA A 10 1.78 35.18 17.07
CA ALA A 10 0.87 35.28 18.21
C ALA A 10 -0.20 34.17 18.18
N THR A 11 -0.78 33.91 17.01
CA THR A 11 -1.78 32.84 16.82
C THR A 11 -1.17 31.46 17.08
N CYS A 12 0.02 31.22 16.53
CA CYS A 12 0.76 29.99 16.74
C CYS A 12 1.06 29.77 18.24
N ALA A 13 1.53 30.80 18.94
CA ALA A 13 1.83 30.76 20.37
C ALA A 13 0.60 30.42 21.22
N LYS A 14 -0.57 31.00 20.89
CA LYS A 14 -1.85 30.68 21.53
C LYS A 14 -2.25 29.21 21.33
N ASN A 15 -2.13 28.67 20.11
CA ASN A 15 -2.48 27.29 19.81
C ASN A 15 -1.58 26.27 20.54
N PHE A 16 -0.30 26.60 20.73
CA PHE A 16 0.63 25.76 21.49
C PHE A 16 0.65 26.05 22.99
N HIS A 17 -0.18 27.00 23.47
CA HIS A 17 -0.19 27.46 24.85
C HIS A 17 1.19 27.87 25.39
N VAL A 18 2.01 28.51 24.55
CA VAL A 18 3.34 29.03 24.90
C VAL A 18 3.43 30.54 24.66
N THR A 19 4.47 31.17 25.20
CA THR A 19 4.73 32.59 24.93
C THR A 19 5.34 32.80 23.55
N GLU A 20 5.16 33.99 22.98
CA GLU A 20 5.81 34.37 21.72
C GLU A 20 7.33 34.33 21.80
N ARG A 21 7.91 34.63 22.98
CA ARG A 21 9.35 34.51 23.24
C ARG A 21 9.83 33.07 23.12
N THR A 22 9.09 32.13 23.71
CA THR A 22 9.41 30.69 23.61
C THR A 22 9.36 30.23 22.15
N LEU A 23 8.31 30.62 21.43
CA LEU A 23 8.16 30.29 20.01
C LEU A 23 9.27 30.92 19.15
N HIS A 24 9.69 32.15 19.45
CA HIS A 24 10.83 32.79 18.78
C HIS A 24 12.15 32.06 19.06
N ASN A 25 12.38 31.60 20.30
CA ASN A 25 13.57 30.81 20.63
C ASN A 25 13.61 29.48 19.87
N TRP A 26 12.45 28.85 19.66
CA TRP A 26 12.33 27.66 18.80
C TRP A 26 12.64 27.97 17.33
N GLU A 27 12.08 29.07 16.79
CA GLU A 27 12.31 29.47 15.40
C GLU A 27 13.77 29.86 15.12
N THR A 28 14.46 30.43 16.11
CA THR A 28 15.87 30.81 16.02
C THR A 28 16.84 29.67 16.36
N GLY A 29 16.33 28.51 16.80
CA GLY A 29 17.14 27.35 17.20
C GLY A 29 17.90 27.54 18.52
N LYS A 30 17.57 28.57 19.31
CA LYS A 30 18.17 28.76 20.65
C LYS A 30 17.72 27.69 21.64
N ASN A 31 16.46 27.26 21.54
CA ASN A 31 15.89 26.21 22.36
C ASN A 31 15.31 25.12 21.46
N ASP A 32 15.46 23.87 21.86
CA ASP A 32 14.84 22.75 21.18
C ASP A 32 13.31 22.80 21.30
N ILE A 33 12.65 22.30 20.25
CA ILE A 33 11.19 22.20 20.19
C ILE A 33 10.78 20.94 20.96
N PRO A 34 9.88 21.05 21.96
CA PRO A 34 9.30 19.88 22.60
C PRO A 34 8.69 18.94 21.57
N PHE A 35 8.94 17.64 21.73
CA PHE A 35 8.52 16.63 20.75
C PHE A 35 7.01 16.66 20.46
N THR A 36 6.19 16.92 21.47
CA THR A 36 4.73 17.05 21.33
C THR A 36 4.33 18.20 20.41
N ALA A 37 4.94 19.38 20.57
CA ALA A 37 4.70 20.55 19.73
C ALA A 37 5.18 20.31 18.29
N TYR A 38 6.36 19.71 18.13
CA TYR A 38 6.88 19.31 16.82
C TYR A 38 5.95 18.33 16.10
N LYS A 39 5.50 17.28 16.80
CA LYS A 39 4.61 16.25 16.24
C LYS A 39 3.25 16.84 15.87
N LEU A 40 2.68 17.69 16.73
CA LEU A 40 1.45 18.40 16.43
C LEU A 40 1.61 19.32 15.20
N LEU A 41 2.74 20.05 15.08
CA LEU A 41 3.02 20.85 13.88
C LEU A 41 3.08 19.98 12.62
N ARG A 42 3.69 18.79 12.66
CA ARG A 42 3.70 17.88 11.51
C ARG A 42 2.31 17.38 11.14
N LEU A 43 1.51 17.04 12.13
CA LEU A 43 0.12 16.63 11.94
C LEU A 43 -0.71 17.74 11.29
N LEU A 44 -0.64 18.96 11.82
CA LEU A 44 -1.37 20.12 11.29
C LEU A 44 -0.95 20.47 9.86
N ASN A 45 0.33 20.28 9.54
CA ASN A 45 0.85 20.45 8.18
C ASN A 45 0.56 19.26 7.25
N ARG A 46 -0.26 18.29 7.67
CA ARG A 46 -0.61 17.07 6.91
C ARG A 46 0.61 16.24 6.51
N MET A 47 1.70 16.34 7.27
CA MET A 47 2.95 15.60 7.02
C MET A 47 2.99 14.26 7.76
N GLU A 48 2.03 14.03 8.65
CA GLU A 48 1.86 12.77 9.39
C GLU A 48 0.38 12.37 9.36
N LEU A 49 0.14 11.06 9.32
CA LEU A 49 -1.20 10.46 9.30
C LEU A 49 -1.49 9.86 10.68
N PRO A 50 -2.54 10.31 11.39
CA PRO A 50 -2.87 9.80 12.71
C PRO A 50 -3.67 8.49 12.63
N GLY A 51 -3.36 7.55 13.53
CA GLY A 51 -4.15 6.33 13.74
C GLY A 51 -3.48 5.05 13.24
N ASP A 52 -3.85 3.92 13.85
CA ASP A 52 -3.23 2.60 13.58
C ASP A 52 -3.47 2.13 12.13
N SER A 53 -4.57 2.55 11.51
CA SER A 53 -4.86 2.26 10.10
C SER A 53 -3.85 2.85 9.12
N TRP A 54 -3.13 3.90 9.54
CA TRP A 54 -2.11 4.58 8.75
C TRP A 54 -0.70 4.16 9.14
N HIS A 55 -0.56 3.09 9.95
CA HIS A 55 0.75 2.58 10.32
C HIS A 55 1.55 2.15 9.08
N GLY A 56 2.79 2.62 8.97
CA GLY A 56 3.66 2.39 7.82
C GLY A 56 3.41 3.31 6.62
N TRP A 57 2.34 4.11 6.63
CA TRP A 57 2.11 5.14 5.62
C TRP A 57 2.86 6.42 5.99
N TYR A 58 3.45 7.10 5.02
CA TYR A 58 4.14 8.36 5.26
C TYR A 58 4.11 9.29 4.06
N PHE A 59 4.20 10.60 4.30
CA PHE A 59 4.40 11.59 3.26
C PHE A 59 5.88 11.93 3.11
N LEU A 60 6.36 11.94 1.86
CA LEU A 60 7.70 12.43 1.52
C LEU A 60 7.61 13.24 0.23
N GLY A 61 8.05 14.50 0.28
CA GLY A 61 8.08 15.38 -0.91
C GLY A 61 6.71 15.65 -1.56
N GLY A 62 5.61 15.57 -0.79
CA GLY A 62 4.25 15.72 -1.32
C GLY A 62 3.67 14.45 -1.96
N THR A 63 4.39 13.33 -1.90
CA THR A 63 3.92 12.01 -2.33
C THR A 63 3.58 11.14 -1.12
N LEU A 64 2.45 10.43 -1.18
CA LEU A 64 2.05 9.47 -0.16
C LEU A 64 2.72 8.13 -0.47
N TYR A 65 3.37 7.51 0.51
CA TYR A 65 3.96 6.19 0.35
C TYR A 65 3.10 5.15 1.06
N THR A 66 2.84 4.03 0.37
CA THR A 66 2.23 2.84 0.96
C THR A 66 3.23 2.17 1.92
N PRO A 67 2.75 1.36 2.88
CA PRO A 67 3.62 0.56 3.75
C PRO A 67 4.52 -0.43 2.98
N GLU A 68 4.15 -0.76 1.75
CA GLU A 68 4.93 -1.60 0.84
C GLU A 68 6.04 -0.82 0.11
N GLY A 69 6.06 0.51 0.24
CA GLY A 69 7.05 1.40 -0.36
C GLY A 69 6.64 1.97 -1.72
N HIS A 70 5.37 1.86 -2.12
CA HIS A 70 4.90 2.39 -3.39
C HIS A 70 4.51 3.87 -3.27
N PRO A 71 5.03 4.75 -4.15
CA PRO A 71 4.60 6.13 -4.22
C PRO A 71 3.20 6.22 -4.83
N LEU A 72 2.32 6.99 -4.20
CA LEU A 72 1.01 7.38 -4.69
C LEU A 72 1.02 8.91 -4.85
N THR A 73 0.99 9.37 -6.09
CA THR A 73 0.80 10.79 -6.38
C THR A 73 -0.69 11.14 -6.35
N GLY A 74 -1.00 12.43 -6.20
CA GLY A 74 -2.40 12.88 -6.25
C GLY A 74 -3.11 12.52 -7.55
N GLN A 75 -2.37 12.45 -8.68
CA GLN A 75 -2.90 12.04 -9.97
C GLN A 75 -3.21 10.54 -10.02
N ASP A 76 -2.36 9.70 -9.43
CA ASP A 76 -2.62 8.26 -9.32
C ASP A 76 -3.87 7.98 -8.48
N GLY A 77 -4.10 8.80 -7.46
CA GLY A 77 -5.29 8.75 -6.61
C GLY A 77 -6.59 9.15 -7.31
N SER A 78 -6.52 9.99 -8.35
CA SER A 78 -7.70 10.52 -9.06
C SER A 78 -8.62 9.40 -9.56
N TRP A 79 -8.06 8.26 -9.96
CA TRP A 79 -8.79 7.16 -10.60
C TRP A 79 -8.86 5.90 -9.72
N TRP A 80 -8.63 6.06 -8.41
CA TRP A 80 -8.60 4.95 -7.46
C TRP A 80 -9.86 4.08 -7.50
N SER A 81 -11.05 4.71 -7.59
CA SER A 81 -12.33 3.98 -7.64
C SER A 81 -12.45 3.10 -8.89
N LEU A 82 -11.92 3.55 -10.03
CA LEU A 82 -11.88 2.77 -11.27
C LEU A 82 -10.90 1.61 -11.16
N LEU A 83 -9.73 1.83 -10.55
CA LEU A 83 -8.73 0.79 -10.29
C LEU A 83 -9.33 -0.33 -9.42
N VAL A 84 -9.98 0.02 -8.32
CA VAL A 84 -10.64 -0.94 -7.42
C VAL A 84 -11.74 -1.71 -8.17
N ARG A 85 -12.57 -1.02 -8.96
CA ARG A 85 -13.63 -1.68 -9.76
C ARG A 85 -13.05 -2.63 -10.81
N ARG A 86 -11.95 -2.26 -11.47
CA ARG A 86 -11.28 -3.10 -12.47
C ARG A 86 -10.64 -4.33 -11.83
N ALA A 87 -10.04 -4.20 -10.64
CA ALA A 87 -9.52 -5.32 -9.88
C ALA A 87 -10.65 -6.29 -9.48
N ALA A 88 -11.77 -5.78 -8.95
CA ALA A 88 -12.93 -6.61 -8.60
C ALA A 88 -13.51 -7.36 -9.83
N MET A 89 -13.56 -6.72 -10.99
CA MET A 89 -13.98 -7.37 -12.25
C MET A 89 -12.98 -8.45 -12.70
N PHE A 90 -11.68 -8.23 -12.52
CA PHE A 90 -10.66 -9.22 -12.85
C PHE A 90 -10.77 -10.47 -11.96
N ASP A 91 -11.00 -10.30 -10.65
CA ASP A 91 -11.20 -11.43 -9.73
C ASP A 91 -12.41 -12.28 -10.13
N GLN A 92 -13.49 -11.66 -10.59
CA GLN A 92 -14.67 -12.37 -11.12
C GLN A 92 -14.33 -13.17 -12.38
N LEU A 93 -13.56 -12.59 -13.31
CA LEU A 93 -13.13 -13.28 -14.52
C LEU A 93 -12.22 -14.46 -14.20
N CYS A 94 -11.23 -14.27 -13.32
CA CYS A 94 -10.35 -15.35 -12.87
C CYS A 94 -11.14 -16.46 -12.20
N THR A 95 -12.08 -16.14 -11.31
CA THR A 95 -12.94 -17.15 -10.65
C THR A 95 -13.75 -17.96 -11.67
N ARG A 96 -14.31 -17.32 -12.71
CA ARG A 96 -15.04 -18.02 -13.77
C ARG A 96 -14.15 -18.91 -14.63
N VAL A 97 -12.95 -18.45 -14.99
CA VAL A 97 -12.01 -19.25 -15.80
C VAL A 97 -11.50 -20.45 -15.00
N HIS A 98 -11.20 -20.28 -13.71
CA HIS A 98 -10.77 -21.38 -12.83
C HIS A 98 -11.93 -22.33 -12.48
N GLY A 99 -13.16 -21.84 -12.33
CA GLY A 99 -14.36 -22.66 -12.09
C GLY A 99 -14.93 -23.34 -13.33
N GLY A 100 -14.65 -22.81 -14.53
CA GLY A 100 -15.08 -23.37 -15.82
C GLY A 100 -14.27 -24.59 -16.28
N GLY A 101 -13.16 -24.90 -15.62
CA GLY A 101 -12.34 -26.09 -15.92
C GLY A 101 -12.91 -27.41 -15.40
N THR A 102 -13.98 -27.37 -14.60
CA THR A 102 -14.61 -28.56 -13.99
C THR A 102 -16.13 -28.50 -14.00
N VAL A 103 -16.74 -28.08 -15.11
CA VAL A 103 -18.12 -28.50 -15.42
C VAL A 103 -18.01 -29.67 -16.38
N GLY A 104 -18.06 -30.87 -15.80
CA GLY A 104 -17.80 -32.12 -16.45
C GLY A 104 -18.67 -32.37 -17.68
N ALA A 105 -18.07 -33.13 -18.59
CA ALA A 105 -18.77 -34.00 -19.51
C ALA A 105 -19.84 -34.79 -18.76
N ARG A 106 -21.08 -34.29 -18.76
CA ARG A 106 -22.26 -35.06 -18.37
C ARG A 106 -22.76 -35.75 -19.62
N THR A 107 -22.08 -36.83 -20.01
CA THR A 107 -22.63 -37.78 -20.98
C THR A 107 -23.85 -38.44 -20.32
N PRO A 108 -25.08 -38.26 -20.83
CA PRO A 108 -26.21 -39.06 -20.38
C PRO A 108 -26.03 -40.43 -21.01
N GLY A 109 -25.77 -41.45 -20.19
CA GLY A 109 -25.77 -42.83 -20.63
C GLY A 109 -27.19 -43.34 -20.93
N GLY A 110 -27.34 -44.09 -22.03
CA GLY A 110 -28.51 -44.97 -22.23
C GLY A 110 -28.93 -45.20 -23.68
N GLY A 111 -28.19 -46.03 -24.44
CA GLY A 111 -28.64 -46.59 -25.73
C GLY A 111 -27.76 -47.79 -26.15
N PRO A 112 -28.33 -48.88 -26.70
CA PRO A 112 -27.78 -50.22 -26.52
C PRO A 112 -26.60 -50.57 -27.44
N ARG A 113 -25.82 -51.52 -26.94
CA ARG A 113 -24.59 -52.09 -27.52
C ARG A 113 -24.81 -52.64 -28.93
N LEU A 114 -23.93 -52.28 -29.85
CA LEU A 114 -23.58 -53.13 -31.00
C LEU A 114 -22.07 -53.41 -31.00
N ARG A 115 -21.78 -54.67 -31.29
CA ARG A 115 -20.51 -55.40 -31.23
C ARG A 115 -19.67 -55.13 -32.48
N GLY A 116 -18.35 -54.94 -32.34
CA GLY A 116 -17.44 -55.15 -33.47
C GLY A 116 -16.06 -54.47 -33.40
N GLY A 117 -15.04 -55.24 -32.98
CA GLY A 117 -13.72 -55.30 -33.65
C GLY A 117 -12.59 -54.34 -33.21
N PRO A 118 -11.31 -54.80 -33.17
CA PRO A 118 -10.23 -54.14 -32.42
C PRO A 118 -9.18 -53.42 -33.31
N GLY A 119 -8.39 -52.51 -32.73
CA GLY A 119 -7.16 -52.04 -33.38
C GLY A 119 -6.41 -50.86 -32.75
N ARG A 120 -5.35 -51.19 -31.98
CA ARG A 120 -4.05 -50.48 -31.90
C ARG A 120 -3.93 -49.11 -31.20
N GLU A 121 -3.69 -49.20 -29.89
CA GLU A 121 -2.49 -48.76 -29.15
C GLU A 121 -1.52 -47.67 -29.67
N ARG A 122 -1.14 -46.80 -28.70
CA ARG A 122 0.14 -46.08 -28.44
C ARG A 122 0.29 -44.63 -28.91
N GLY A 123 0.43 -43.74 -27.91
CA GLY A 123 0.93 -42.36 -28.06
C GLY A 123 1.19 -41.70 -26.69
N ARG A 124 2.47 -41.60 -26.34
CA ARG A 124 3.09 -41.21 -25.05
C ARG A 124 2.98 -39.68 -24.77
N ARG A 125 2.83 -39.30 -23.49
CA ARG A 125 2.90 -37.91 -22.90
C ARG A 125 4.35 -37.32 -22.96
N PRO A 126 4.68 -36.15 -22.34
CA PRO A 126 4.23 -34.74 -22.46
C PRO A 126 5.41 -33.72 -22.54
N HIS A 127 5.19 -32.44 -22.87
CA HIS A 127 6.13 -31.31 -22.60
C HIS A 127 5.30 -30.01 -22.47
N GLY A 128 5.51 -29.08 -21.54
CA GLY A 128 6.47 -28.94 -20.46
C GLY A 128 6.01 -27.85 -19.50
N ALA A 129 6.33 -28.02 -18.22
CA ALA A 129 6.19 -26.99 -17.20
C ALA A 129 7.42 -26.08 -17.24
N SER A 130 7.22 -24.77 -17.12
CA SER A 130 8.27 -23.85 -16.68
C SER A 130 7.72 -22.90 -15.63
N ARG A 131 8.11 -23.20 -14.38
CA ARG A 131 8.10 -22.31 -13.22
C ARG A 131 9.08 -21.15 -13.46
N GLY A 132 8.71 -19.95 -13.00
CA GLY A 132 9.61 -18.85 -12.68
C GLY A 132 8.91 -17.98 -11.63
N ALA A 133 8.92 -18.35 -10.35
CA ALA A 133 10.00 -18.12 -9.39
C ALA A 133 10.28 -16.62 -9.17
N ALA A 134 9.75 -16.17 -8.03
CA ALA A 134 9.96 -14.90 -7.37
C ALA A 134 11.39 -14.36 -7.46
N ARG A 135 11.50 -13.05 -7.68
CA ARG A 135 12.64 -12.27 -7.21
C ARG A 135 12.13 -11.28 -6.16
N SER A 136 12.32 -11.69 -4.91
CA SER A 136 12.28 -10.81 -3.75
C SER A 136 13.41 -9.78 -3.90
N ALA A 137 13.04 -8.51 -4.05
CA ALA A 137 13.97 -7.40 -3.94
C ALA A 137 13.88 -6.84 -2.52
N ALA A 138 14.98 -6.98 -1.79
CA ALA A 138 15.15 -6.49 -0.44
C ALA A 138 14.88 -4.98 -0.36
N ALA A 139 14.01 -4.59 0.58
CA ALA A 139 13.84 -3.19 0.95
C ALA A 139 15.14 -2.65 1.56
N PRO A 140 15.60 -1.44 1.17
CA PRO A 140 16.77 -0.83 1.79
C PRO A 140 16.47 -0.52 3.26
N ARG A 141 17.36 -1.00 4.14
CA ARG A 141 17.36 -0.69 5.58
C ARG A 141 17.51 0.81 5.77
N PHE A 142 16.42 1.49 6.17
CA PHE A 142 16.54 2.83 6.73
C PHE A 142 17.20 2.74 8.11
N ILE A 143 18.33 3.42 8.24
CA ILE A 143 19.00 3.68 9.51
C ILE A 143 18.07 4.60 10.31
N ASN A 144 17.27 4.01 11.19
CA ASN A 144 16.64 4.74 12.28
C ASN A 144 17.78 5.18 13.22
N ARG A 145 18.20 6.44 13.12
CA ARG A 145 19.06 7.05 14.12
C ARG A 145 18.20 7.28 15.37
N THR A 146 18.16 6.24 16.22
CA THR A 146 17.66 6.27 17.58
C THR A 146 18.31 7.44 18.33
N TYR A 147 17.52 8.45 18.67
CA TYR A 147 17.90 9.39 19.73
C TYR A 147 17.73 8.67 21.07
N LEU A 148 18.80 8.04 21.53
CA LEU A 148 18.94 7.61 22.91
C LEU A 148 19.07 8.87 23.77
N TYR A 149 18.05 9.16 24.57
CA TYR A 149 18.18 10.03 25.73
C TYR A 149 19.17 9.38 26.71
N ARG A 150 20.31 10.03 26.93
CA ARG A 150 21.19 9.74 28.05
C ARG A 150 20.91 10.82 29.10
N GLY A 151 20.50 10.38 30.29
CA GLY A 151 20.33 11.22 31.47
C GLY A 151 21.65 11.67 32.07
#